data_AF-A0A7V6G4U3-F1
#
_entry.id   AF-A0A7V6G4U3-F1
#
_cell.length_a   1.000
_cell.length_b   1.000
_cell.length_c   1.000
_cell.angle_alpha   90.00
_cell.angle_beta   90.00
_cell.angle_gamma   90.00
#
_symmetry.space_group_name_H-M   'P 1'
#
loop_
_entity.id
_entity.type
_entity.pdbx_description
1 polymer ?
#
loop_
_entity_poly.entity_id
_entity_poly.type
_entity_poly.pdbx_seq_one_letter_code
_entity_poly.pdbx_strand_id
1 'polypeptide(L)'
;YQIFSPDGPQHHVVNHITQQETGSQRNMLEESGRIARGDVKPLDQLQLSQFDGVIFPGGFGAAKNLMTYAFDGVNAKVRDDVAALIKEAHQAKKPIGALCIAPVLIAKVLKNITVTIGSDPQTIKNIEQIGAKHVVTKQTEVYSDIDNLVFTTPCYMLPATIKDIAACADNLLLAMKDYL
;
A
#
# COMPACT_ATOMS: atom_id res chain seq x y z
N TYR A 1 10.96 -3.63 13.39
CA TYR A 1 10.32 -2.80 12.34
C TYR A 1 10.11 -1.40 12.90
N GLN A 2 9.86 -0.40 12.07
CA GLN A 2 9.48 0.95 12.47
C GLN A 2 8.31 1.39 11.59
N ILE A 3 7.34 2.12 12.16
CA ILE A 3 6.24 2.70 11.41
C ILE A 3 6.62 4.13 11.02
N PHE A 4 6.35 4.47 9.76
CA PHE A 4 6.52 5.82 9.23
C PHE A 4 5.21 6.31 8.63
N SER A 5 4.98 7.62 8.68
CA SER A 5 3.82 8.24 8.05
C SER A 5 4.19 9.63 7.52
N PRO A 6 3.61 10.05 6.39
CA PRO A 6 3.66 11.45 5.97
C PRO A 6 3.27 12.40 7.12
N ASP A 7 4.03 13.47 7.33
CA ASP A 7 3.58 14.56 8.21
C ASP A 7 2.83 15.61 7.38
N GLY A 8 1.50 15.60 7.49
CA GLY A 8 0.65 16.47 6.72
C GLY A 8 -0.83 16.13 6.84
N PRO A 9 -1.73 16.98 6.30
CA PRO A 9 -3.16 16.79 6.41
C PRO A 9 -3.63 15.56 5.63
N GLN A 10 -4.55 14.79 6.22
CA GLN A 10 -5.34 13.83 5.45
C GLN A 10 -6.18 14.57 4.40
N HIS A 11 -6.46 13.91 3.27
CA HIS A 11 -7.33 14.46 2.25
C HIS A 11 -8.76 14.68 2.78
N HIS A 12 -9.36 13.65 3.39
CA HIS A 12 -10.66 13.73 4.06
C HIS A 12 -10.62 13.10 5.45
N VAL A 13 -11.47 13.63 6.34
CA VAL A 13 -11.85 12.99 7.61
C VAL A 13 -13.25 12.43 7.46
N VAL A 14 -13.39 11.12 7.64
CA VAL A 14 -14.63 10.39 7.40
C VAL A 14 -15.19 9.86 8.71
N ASN A 15 -16.46 10.13 8.97
CA ASN A 15 -17.23 9.42 9.98
C ASN A 15 -17.58 8.04 9.43
N HIS A 16 -16.94 6.99 9.94
CA HIS A 16 -17.12 5.62 9.46
C HIS A 16 -18.47 4.99 9.88
N ILE A 17 -19.27 5.64 10.74
CA ILE A 17 -20.65 5.21 11.02
C ILE A 17 -21.58 5.68 9.90
N THR A 18 -21.45 6.94 9.49
CA THR A 18 -22.32 7.53 8.45
C THR A 18 -21.74 7.42 7.04
N GLN A 19 -20.46 7.04 6.92
CA GLN A 19 -19.69 7.03 5.66
C GLN A 19 -19.60 8.41 4.99
N GLN A 20 -19.76 9.49 5.76
CA GLN A 20 -19.73 10.87 5.28
C GLN A 20 -18.50 11.62 5.78
N GLU A 21 -18.07 12.59 4.97
CA GLU A 21 -17.01 13.52 5.34
C GLU A 21 -17.49 14.48 6.44
N THR A 22 -16.62 14.78 7.39
CA THR A 22 -16.97 15.63 8.54
C THR A 22 -16.59 17.10 8.36
N GLY A 23 -15.87 17.44 7.28
CA GLY A 23 -15.27 18.76 7.06
C GLY A 23 -14.14 19.12 8.05
N SER A 24 -13.80 18.22 8.97
CA SER A 24 -12.70 18.41 9.91
C SER A 24 -11.35 18.15 9.25
N GLN A 25 -10.27 18.66 9.85
CA GLN A 25 -8.90 18.37 9.44
C GLN A 25 -8.19 17.52 10.50
N ARG A 26 -7.36 16.58 10.04
CA ARG A 26 -6.50 15.74 10.88
C ARG A 26 -5.17 15.50 10.17
N ASN A 27 -4.10 15.34 10.94
CA ASN A 27 -2.77 15.05 10.42
C ASN A 27 -2.54 13.53 10.31
N MET A 28 -1.96 13.08 9.20
CA MET A 28 -1.66 11.67 8.92
C MET A 28 -0.73 11.04 9.96
N LEU A 29 0.35 11.71 10.35
CA LEU A 29 1.32 11.23 11.32
C LEU A 29 0.69 11.08 12.70
N GLU A 30 -0.01 12.11 13.18
CA GLU A 30 -0.70 12.10 14.47
C GLU A 30 -1.73 10.96 14.56
N GLU A 31 -2.55 10.79 13.53
CA GLU A 31 -3.57 9.75 13.51
C GLU A 31 -2.96 8.35 13.32
N SER A 32 -1.85 8.22 12.59
CA SER A 32 -1.07 6.98 12.50
C SER A 32 -0.47 6.58 13.85
N GLY A 33 -0.15 7.56 14.71
CA GLY A 33 0.30 7.36 16.07
C GLY A 33 -0.68 6.56 16.93
N ARG A 34 -1.99 6.57 16.59
CA ARG A 34 -2.99 5.73 17.27
C ARG A 34 -2.75 4.24 17.02
N ILE A 35 -2.44 3.87 15.78
CA ILE A 35 -2.12 2.48 15.41
C ILE A 35 -0.77 2.08 16.01
N ALA A 36 0.22 2.97 15.90
CA ALA A 36 1.58 2.73 16.34
C ALA A 36 1.79 2.85 17.86
N ARG A 37 0.76 3.20 18.64
CA ARG A 37 0.86 3.49 20.08
C ARG A 37 1.93 4.54 20.40
N GLY A 38 2.04 5.56 19.54
CA GLY A 38 3.03 6.63 19.61
C GLY A 38 4.37 6.35 18.93
N ASP A 39 4.69 5.10 18.59
CA ASP A 39 5.96 4.74 17.93
C ASP A 39 5.88 4.86 16.40
N VAL A 40 5.64 6.09 15.94
CA VAL A 40 5.63 6.45 14.52
C VAL A 40 6.56 7.63 14.27
N LYS A 41 7.29 7.59 13.16
CA LYS A 41 8.19 8.67 12.74
C LYS A 41 7.67 9.36 11.47
N PRO A 42 7.96 10.66 11.29
CA PRO A 42 7.79 11.33 10.01
C PRO A 42 8.50 10.57 8.89
N LEU A 43 7.88 10.48 7.70
CA LEU A 43 8.45 9.75 6.56
C LEU A 43 9.79 10.32 6.09
N ASP A 44 10.00 11.63 6.22
CA ASP A 44 11.24 12.31 5.83
C ASP A 44 12.45 11.94 6.71
N GLN A 45 12.23 11.30 7.87
CA GLN A 45 13.28 10.76 8.74
C GLN A 45 13.66 9.32 8.40
N LEU A 46 12.98 8.68 7.43
CA LEU A 46 13.27 7.32 7.04
C LEU A 46 14.66 7.25 6.38
N GLN A 47 15.51 6.37 6.92
CA GLN A 47 16.78 5.98 6.30
C GLN A 47 16.66 4.54 5.84
N LEU A 48 16.41 4.32 4.55
CA LEU A 48 16.05 2.99 4.06
C LEU A 48 17.17 1.97 4.26
N SER A 49 18.43 2.42 4.27
CA SER A 49 19.62 1.59 4.56
C SER A 49 19.54 0.85 5.90
N GLN A 50 18.73 1.31 6.86
CA GLN A 50 18.55 0.69 8.17
C GLN A 50 17.49 -0.43 8.21
N PHE A 51 16.84 -0.74 7.09
CA PHE A 51 15.75 -1.72 7.00
C PHE A 51 15.97 -2.70 5.86
N ASP A 52 15.52 -3.93 6.01
CA ASP A 52 15.72 -4.97 4.98
C ASP A 52 14.60 -4.97 3.91
N GLY A 53 13.43 -4.40 4.23
CA GLY A 53 12.28 -4.31 3.33
C GLY A 53 11.27 -3.24 3.74
N VAL A 54 10.24 -3.04 2.93
CA VAL A 54 9.17 -2.07 3.17
C VAL A 54 7.80 -2.71 2.94
N ILE A 55 6.82 -2.37 3.76
CA ILE A 55 5.44 -2.84 3.64
C ILE A 55 4.49 -1.65 3.61
N PHE A 56 3.57 -1.65 2.66
CA PHE A 56 2.49 -0.67 2.52
C PHE A 56 1.15 -1.33 2.85
N PRO A 57 0.61 -1.12 4.06
CA PRO A 57 -0.77 -1.48 4.36
C PRO A 57 -1.77 -0.79 3.44
N GLY A 58 -2.95 -1.40 3.36
CA GLY A 58 -4.06 -0.92 2.54
C GLY A 58 -4.86 0.23 3.12
N GLY A 59 -6.15 0.24 2.78
CA GLY A 59 -7.11 1.26 3.19
C GLY A 59 -7.16 2.45 2.24
N PHE A 60 -8.29 3.16 2.26
CA PHE A 60 -8.51 4.31 1.36
C PHE A 60 -7.50 5.45 1.57
N GLY A 61 -6.84 5.53 2.74
CA GLY A 61 -5.74 6.47 2.96
C GLY A 61 -4.59 6.29 1.95
N ALA A 62 -4.28 5.04 1.55
CA ALA A 62 -3.30 4.79 0.49
C ALA A 62 -3.75 5.39 -0.85
N ALA A 63 -5.03 5.27 -1.19
CA ALA A 63 -5.60 5.75 -2.45
C ALA A 63 -6.00 7.24 -2.46
N LYS A 64 -6.00 7.92 -1.30
CA LYS A 64 -6.38 9.34 -1.16
C LYS A 64 -5.23 10.25 -0.72
N ASN A 65 -4.30 9.74 0.09
CA ASN A 65 -3.25 10.53 0.72
C ASN A 65 -1.86 10.19 0.16
N LEU A 66 -1.55 8.91 -0.05
CA LEU A 66 -0.25 8.49 -0.62
C LEU A 66 -0.25 8.64 -2.15
N MET A 67 -1.43 8.56 -2.75
CA MET A 67 -1.72 8.89 -4.14
C MET A 67 -3.15 9.44 -4.26
N THR A 68 -3.51 9.95 -5.44
CA THR A 68 -4.85 10.48 -5.73
C THR A 68 -5.76 9.49 -6.46
N TYR A 69 -5.47 8.20 -6.41
CA TYR A 69 -6.18 7.15 -7.17
C TYR A 69 -7.69 7.09 -6.95
N ALA A 70 -8.15 7.37 -5.72
CA ALA A 70 -9.58 7.42 -5.41
C ALA A 70 -10.35 8.50 -6.20
N PHE A 71 -9.64 9.49 -6.77
CA PHE A 71 -10.21 10.62 -7.49
C PHE A 71 -9.85 10.56 -8.98
N ASP A 72 -8.59 10.27 -9.28
CA ASP A 72 -8.02 10.42 -10.62
C ASP A 72 -7.87 9.09 -11.37
N GLY A 73 -8.13 7.95 -10.71
CA GLY A 73 -7.98 6.62 -11.29
C GLY A 73 -6.61 6.41 -11.94
N VAL A 74 -6.57 6.04 -13.21
CA VAL A 74 -5.32 5.82 -13.96
C VAL A 74 -4.41 7.05 -14.03
N ASN A 75 -4.97 8.26 -13.89
CA ASN A 75 -4.24 9.53 -13.91
C ASN A 75 -3.70 9.94 -12.53
N ALA A 76 -3.83 9.08 -11.51
CA ALA A 76 -3.36 9.34 -10.16
C ALA A 76 -1.93 9.89 -10.13
N LYS A 77 -1.72 10.84 -9.23
CA LYS A 77 -0.38 11.28 -8.84
C LYS A 77 -0.02 10.60 -7.53
N VAL A 78 1.22 10.14 -7.43
CA VAL A 78 1.79 9.59 -6.20
C VAL A 78 2.54 10.71 -5.50
N ARG A 79 2.46 10.78 -4.17
CA ARG A 79 3.23 11.75 -3.38
C ARG A 79 4.73 11.52 -3.60
N ASP A 80 5.49 12.59 -3.80
CA ASP A 80 6.86 12.51 -4.33
C ASP A 80 7.81 11.69 -3.45
N ASP A 81 7.74 11.86 -2.14
CA ASP A 81 8.56 11.13 -1.17
C ASP A 81 8.15 9.66 -1.03
N VAL A 82 6.87 9.32 -1.18
CA VAL A 82 6.40 7.92 -1.27
C VAL A 82 6.92 7.28 -2.56
N ALA A 83 6.84 7.99 -3.69
CA ALA A 83 7.38 7.51 -4.96
C ALA A 83 8.91 7.35 -4.90
N ALA A 84 9.62 8.26 -4.22
CA ALA A 84 11.05 8.17 -4.00
C ALA A 84 11.41 6.92 -3.17
N LEU A 85 10.72 6.69 -2.05
CA LEU A 85 10.91 5.50 -1.21
C LEU A 85 10.70 4.18 -1.98
N ILE A 86 9.63 4.08 -2.76
CA ILE A 86 9.34 2.87 -3.54
C ILE A 86 10.44 2.61 -4.58
N LYS A 87 10.90 3.66 -5.26
CA LYS A 87 12.02 3.56 -6.23
C LYS A 87 13.33 3.19 -5.54
N GLU A 88 13.62 3.79 -4.39
CA GLU A 88 14.84 3.51 -3.61
C GLU A 88 14.85 2.05 -3.14
N ALA A 89 13.73 1.53 -2.62
CA ALA A 89 13.60 0.12 -2.22
C ALA A 89 13.79 -0.83 -3.41
N HIS A 90 13.17 -0.54 -4.54
CA HIS A 90 13.31 -1.35 -5.75
C HIS A 90 14.75 -1.35 -6.29
N GLN A 91 15.40 -0.17 -6.33
CA GLN A 91 16.79 -0.03 -6.75
C GLN A 91 17.77 -0.74 -5.82
N ALA A 92 17.53 -0.66 -4.51
CA ALA A 92 18.33 -1.33 -3.49
C ALA A 92 18.01 -2.83 -3.37
N LYS A 93 17.14 -3.37 -4.23
CA LYS A 93 16.70 -4.79 -4.21
C LYS A 93 16.18 -5.22 -2.84
N LYS A 94 15.41 -4.35 -2.19
CA LYS A 94 14.74 -4.63 -0.92
C LYS A 94 13.30 -5.08 -1.18
N PRO A 95 12.80 -6.16 -0.55
CA PRO A 95 11.42 -6.60 -0.70
C PRO A 95 10.39 -5.50 -0.42
N ILE A 96 9.41 -5.38 -1.31
CA ILE A 96 8.29 -4.45 -1.19
C ILE A 96 7.00 -5.25 -1.04
N GLY A 97 6.38 -5.19 0.14
CA GLY A 97 5.06 -5.76 0.39
C GLY A 97 3.96 -4.71 0.21
N ALA A 98 2.84 -5.07 -0.43
CA ALA A 98 1.67 -4.20 -0.50
C ALA A 98 0.36 -4.96 -0.35
N LEU A 99 -0.54 -4.42 0.47
CA LEU A 99 -1.80 -5.08 0.84
C LEU A 99 -3.01 -4.29 0.33
N CYS A 100 -4.08 -4.99 -0.04
CA CYS A 100 -5.35 -4.39 -0.43
C CYS A 100 -5.25 -3.51 -1.67
N ILE A 101 -5.44 -2.19 -1.54
CA ILE A 101 -5.36 -1.23 -2.64
C ILE A 101 -3.93 -0.70 -2.87
N ALA A 102 -3.02 -0.89 -1.91
CA ALA A 102 -1.63 -0.45 -2.02
C ALA A 102 -0.85 -1.05 -3.22
N PRO A 103 -1.17 -2.25 -3.76
CA PRO A 103 -0.55 -2.73 -5.00
C PRO A 103 -0.71 -1.78 -6.19
N VAL A 104 -1.80 -1.01 -6.26
CA VAL A 104 -1.99 0.03 -7.31
C VAL A 104 -0.96 1.15 -7.16
N LEU A 105 -0.62 1.54 -5.92
CA LEU A 105 0.43 2.52 -5.64
C LEU A 105 1.78 2.02 -6.16
N ILE A 106 2.13 0.76 -5.87
CA ILE A 106 3.40 0.17 -6.34
C ILE A 106 3.42 0.07 -7.87
N ALA A 107 2.34 -0.41 -8.48
CA ALA A 107 2.16 -0.48 -9.93
C ALA A 107 2.30 0.90 -10.59
N LYS A 108 1.76 1.95 -9.98
CA LYS A 108 1.85 3.32 -10.51
C LYS A 108 3.28 3.85 -10.54
N VAL A 109 4.10 3.47 -9.56
CA VAL A 109 5.50 3.92 -9.45
C VAL A 109 6.43 3.10 -10.34
N LEU A 110 6.32 1.77 -10.31
CA LEU A 110 7.27 0.86 -10.97
C LEU A 110 6.84 0.43 -12.39
N LYS A 111 5.53 0.43 -12.66
CA LYS A 111 4.89 0.03 -13.93
C LYS A 111 5.18 -1.41 -14.32
N ASN A 112 6.38 -1.76 -14.77
CA ASN A 112 6.74 -3.06 -15.37
C ASN A 112 6.88 -4.20 -14.33
N ILE A 113 5.92 -4.32 -13.43
CA ILE A 113 5.81 -5.34 -12.40
C ILE A 113 4.49 -6.09 -12.56
N THR A 114 4.37 -7.21 -11.86
CA THR A 114 3.12 -7.95 -11.75
C THR A 114 2.61 -7.91 -10.32
N VAL A 115 1.34 -7.56 -10.14
CA VAL A 115 0.72 -7.43 -8.82
C VAL A 115 -0.63 -8.13 -8.78
N THR A 116 -1.16 -8.32 -7.57
CA THR A 116 -2.57 -8.67 -7.38
C THR A 116 -3.28 -7.70 -6.46
N ILE A 117 -4.55 -7.42 -6.74
CA ILE A 117 -5.52 -6.83 -5.81
C ILE A 117 -6.70 -7.77 -5.55
N GLY A 118 -6.61 -9.03 -5.99
CA GLY A 118 -7.72 -9.98 -5.98
C GLY A 118 -8.43 -10.02 -7.33
N SER A 119 -9.71 -9.65 -7.39
CA SER A 119 -10.55 -9.89 -8.58
C SER A 119 -11.48 -8.74 -8.95
N ASP A 120 -11.23 -7.50 -8.50
CA ASP A 120 -12.05 -6.33 -8.88
C ASP A 120 -11.79 -5.90 -10.33
N PRO A 121 -12.76 -6.06 -11.27
CA PRO A 121 -12.49 -5.87 -12.69
C PRO A 121 -12.03 -4.46 -13.07
N GLN A 122 -12.56 -3.43 -12.38
CA GLN A 122 -12.22 -2.04 -12.69
C GLN A 122 -10.79 -1.72 -12.25
N THR A 123 -10.37 -2.17 -11.07
CA THR A 123 -9.01 -1.96 -10.58
C THR A 123 -8.00 -2.75 -11.40
N ILE A 124 -8.34 -3.97 -11.83
CA ILE A 124 -7.50 -4.77 -12.75
C ILE A 124 -7.23 -4.00 -14.04
N LYS A 125 -8.29 -3.51 -14.70
CA LYS A 125 -8.18 -2.72 -15.92
C LYS A 125 -7.31 -1.48 -15.72
N ASN A 126 -7.45 -0.80 -14.58
CA ASN A 126 -6.64 0.37 -14.27
C ASN A 126 -5.15 0.03 -14.11
N ILE A 127 -4.82 -1.08 -13.43
CA ILE A 127 -3.44 -1.56 -13.27
C ILE A 127 -2.81 -1.84 -14.64
N GLU A 128 -3.55 -2.50 -15.53
CA GLU A 128 -3.11 -2.79 -16.90
C GLU A 128 -2.87 -1.51 -17.72
N GLN A 129 -3.78 -0.53 -17.61
CA GLN A 129 -3.63 0.77 -18.27
C GLN A 129 -2.46 1.60 -17.74
N ILE A 130 -2.11 1.44 -16.45
CA ILE A 130 -0.94 2.08 -15.83
C ILE A 130 0.38 1.51 -16.39
N GLY A 131 0.34 0.33 -17.01
CA GLY A 131 1.50 -0.36 -17.58
C GLY A 131 2.06 -1.49 -16.71
N ALA A 132 1.29 -1.92 -15.70
CA ALA A 132 1.59 -3.10 -14.90
C ALA A 132 0.77 -4.31 -15.33
N LYS A 133 1.19 -5.50 -14.91
CA LYS A 133 0.40 -6.71 -15.09
C LYS A 133 -0.38 -7.00 -13.81
N HIS A 134 -1.56 -7.58 -13.99
CA HIS A 134 -2.35 -8.06 -12.86
C HIS A 134 -2.56 -9.58 -12.96
N VAL A 135 -2.46 -10.27 -11.83
CA VAL A 135 -2.84 -11.68 -11.70
C VAL A 135 -3.98 -11.80 -10.70
N VAL A 136 -5.06 -12.47 -11.11
CA VAL A 136 -6.19 -12.74 -10.21
C VAL A 136 -5.77 -13.79 -9.18
N THR A 137 -5.99 -13.49 -7.90
CA THR A 137 -5.74 -14.40 -6.79
C THR A 137 -6.97 -14.53 -5.90
N LYS A 138 -7.00 -15.58 -5.08
CA LYS A 138 -8.00 -15.77 -4.04
C LYS A 138 -7.68 -14.91 -2.81
N GLN A 139 -8.67 -14.82 -1.90
CA GLN A 139 -8.65 -13.99 -0.70
C GLN A 139 -7.31 -13.90 0.03
N THR A 140 -6.66 -15.03 0.33
CA THR A 140 -5.45 -15.10 1.15
C THR A 140 -4.19 -15.45 0.37
N GLU A 141 -4.29 -15.53 -0.96
CA GLU A 141 -3.16 -15.83 -1.83
C GLU A 141 -2.27 -14.59 -1.98
N VAL A 142 -0.96 -14.83 -2.09
CA VAL A 142 0.05 -13.81 -2.35
C VAL A 142 0.56 -14.02 -3.76
N TYR A 143 0.66 -12.93 -4.53
CA TYR A 143 1.43 -12.94 -5.76
C TYR A 143 2.82 -12.35 -5.50
N SER A 144 3.85 -13.10 -5.88
CA SER A 144 5.26 -12.73 -5.70
C SER A 144 5.93 -12.52 -7.05
N ASP A 145 6.15 -11.25 -7.41
CA ASP A 145 7.00 -10.88 -8.55
C ASP A 145 8.46 -10.89 -8.08
N ILE A 146 9.08 -12.07 -8.19
CA ILE A 146 10.43 -12.32 -7.65
C ILE A 146 11.50 -11.49 -8.37
N ASP A 147 11.35 -11.25 -9.68
CA ASP A 147 12.31 -10.45 -10.45
C ASP A 147 12.41 -9.01 -9.93
N ASN A 148 11.29 -8.50 -9.40
CA ASN A 148 11.17 -7.14 -8.84
C ASN A 148 11.14 -7.10 -7.31
N LEU A 149 11.14 -8.25 -6.63
CA LEU A 149 10.94 -8.39 -5.19
C LEU A 149 9.68 -7.66 -4.68
N VAL A 150 8.58 -7.78 -5.44
CA VAL A 150 7.28 -7.19 -5.08
C VAL A 150 6.30 -8.30 -4.68
N PHE A 151 5.71 -8.17 -3.51
CA PHE A 151 4.80 -9.14 -2.91
C PHE A 151 3.47 -8.45 -2.64
N THR A 152 2.37 -9.04 -3.11
CA THR A 152 1.04 -8.39 -3.04
C THR A 152 -0.08 -9.34 -2.67
N THR A 153 -1.07 -8.86 -1.92
CA THR A 153 -2.22 -9.67 -1.47
C THR A 153 -3.54 -8.87 -1.38
N PRO A 154 -4.71 -9.49 -1.61
CA PRO A 154 -5.98 -8.77 -1.79
C PRO A 154 -6.60 -8.15 -0.53
N CYS A 155 -6.49 -8.79 0.64
CA CYS A 155 -7.13 -8.31 1.88
C CYS A 155 -8.60 -7.87 1.69
N TYR A 156 -8.96 -6.65 2.11
CA TYR A 156 -10.31 -6.09 2.03
C TYR A 156 -10.75 -5.64 0.62
N MET A 157 -9.96 -5.91 -0.43
CA MET A 157 -10.44 -5.76 -1.82
C MET A 157 -11.51 -6.79 -2.18
N LEU A 158 -11.61 -7.85 -1.38
CA LEU A 158 -12.56 -8.94 -1.51
C LEU A 158 -13.38 -9.07 -0.21
N PRO A 159 -14.57 -9.70 -0.25
CA PRO A 159 -15.34 -9.99 0.96
C PRO A 159 -14.52 -10.85 1.93
N ALA A 160 -14.18 -10.30 3.09
CA ALA A 160 -13.21 -10.90 4.00
C ALA A 160 -13.66 -10.85 5.45
N THR A 161 -13.32 -11.88 6.21
CA THR A 161 -13.35 -11.87 7.68
C THR A 161 -12.01 -11.38 8.22
N ILE A 162 -11.95 -11.01 9.50
CA ILE A 162 -10.68 -10.63 10.14
C ILE A 162 -9.64 -11.76 10.12
N LYS A 163 -10.07 -13.04 10.12
CA LYS A 163 -9.16 -14.20 10.00
C LYS A 163 -8.50 -14.24 8.62
N ASP A 164 -9.25 -13.92 7.58
CA ASP A 164 -8.71 -13.84 6.23
C ASP A 164 -7.68 -12.74 6.11
N ILE A 165 -7.91 -11.59 6.75
CA ILE A 165 -6.96 -10.47 6.75
C ILE A 165 -5.67 -10.83 7.49
N ALA A 166 -5.78 -11.49 8.65
CA ALA A 166 -4.61 -12.02 9.35
C ALA A 166 -3.82 -12.98 8.45
N ALA A 167 -4.51 -13.93 7.80
CA ALA A 167 -3.86 -14.86 6.88
C ALA A 167 -3.21 -14.16 5.67
N CYS A 168 -3.81 -13.10 5.11
CA CYS A 168 -3.18 -12.30 4.05
C CYS A 168 -1.87 -11.68 4.52
N ALA A 169 -1.88 -11.05 5.70
CA ALA A 169 -0.71 -10.38 6.26
C ALA A 169 0.39 -11.39 6.61
N ASP A 170 0.04 -12.51 7.24
CA ASP A 170 0.97 -13.58 7.59
C ASP A 170 1.59 -14.22 6.34
N ASN A 171 0.77 -14.54 5.34
CA ASN A 171 1.25 -15.12 4.09
C ASN A 171 2.18 -14.15 3.33
N LEU A 172 1.86 -12.85 3.32
CA LEU A 172 2.72 -11.84 2.71
C LEU A 172 4.09 -11.80 3.42
N LEU A 173 4.09 -11.75 4.76
CA LEU A 173 5.32 -11.75 5.55
C LEU A 173 6.14 -13.02 5.32
N LEU A 174 5.49 -14.19 5.26
CA LEU A 174 6.14 -15.46 4.95
C LEU A 174 6.78 -15.43 3.56
N ALA A 175 6.07 -14.94 2.55
CA ALA A 175 6.60 -14.84 1.19
C ALA A 175 7.79 -13.89 1.07
N MET A 176 7.80 -12.79 1.85
CA MET A 176 8.90 -11.83 1.87
C MET A 176 10.13 -12.37 2.62
N LYS A 177 9.93 -13.22 3.65
CA LYS A 177 10.98 -13.63 4.59
C LYS A 177 12.19 -14.26 3.93
N ASP A 178 12.00 -15.00 2.83
CA ASP A 178 13.09 -15.68 2.12
C ASP A 178 13.97 -14.71 1.31
N TYR A 179 13.63 -13.41 1.28
CA TYR A 179 14.28 -12.37 0.51
C TYR A 179 14.75 -11.18 1.37
N LEU A 180 14.66 -11.30 2.70
CA LEU A 180 15.17 -10.32 3.68
C LEU A 180 16.64 -10.58 4.03
#